data_AF-A0A6V7M4G2-F1
#
_entry.id   AF-A0A6V7M4G2-F1
#
_cell.length_a   1.000
_cell.length_b   1.000
_cell.length_c   1.000
_cell.angle_alpha   90.00
_cell.angle_beta   90.00
_cell.angle_gamma   90.00
#
_symmetry.space_group_name_H-M   'P 1'
#
loop_
_entity.id
_entity.type
_entity.pdbx_description
1 polymer ?
#
loop_
_entity_poly.entity_id
_entity_poly.type
_entity_poly.pdbx_seq_one_letter_code
_entity_poly.pdbx_strand_id
1 'polypeptide(L)'
;GMSPYDAKLQFLLHIHQWPTFGSAFFEVKQSTESAFPESLIIAINKNGLSAIHPQTKDILGSWNFTELSNWSSGNTYFHMTIGNFMKGQKILCETAQGYKMDDLISSYIQYLKSSMQERESERL
;
A
#
# COMPACT_ATOMS: atom_id res chain seq x y z
N GLY A 1 9.97 22.26 -30.06
CA GLY A 1 9.53 22.04 -28.67
C GLY A 1 8.54 20.89 -28.65
N MET A 2 8.49 20.13 -27.56
CA MET A 2 7.56 19.01 -27.40
C MET A 2 6.11 19.51 -27.26
N SER A 3 5.12 18.77 -27.78
CA SER A 3 3.70 19.12 -27.58
C SER A 3 3.28 18.91 -26.12
N PRO A 4 2.22 19.59 -25.63
CA PRO A 4 1.71 19.36 -24.27
C PRO A 4 1.27 17.91 -24.00
N TYR A 5 0.77 17.21 -25.04
CA TYR A 5 0.39 15.81 -24.92
C TYR A 5 1.62 14.92 -24.75
N ASP A 6 2.61 15.08 -25.62
CA ASP A 6 3.84 14.29 -25.58
C ASP A 6 4.61 14.55 -24.28
N ALA A 7 4.59 15.79 -23.77
CA ALA A 7 5.20 16.13 -22.49
C ALA A 7 4.54 15.40 -21.31
N LYS A 8 3.21 15.30 -21.28
CA LYS A 8 2.48 14.53 -20.26
C LYS A 8 2.77 13.04 -20.37
N LEU A 9 2.80 12.50 -21.60
CA LEU A 9 3.10 11.09 -21.82
C LEU A 9 4.52 10.75 -21.39
N GLN A 10 5.51 11.55 -21.78
CA GLN A 10 6.91 11.35 -21.39
C GLN A 10 7.11 11.47 -19.88
N PHE A 11 6.40 12.39 -19.22
CA PHE A 11 6.41 12.47 -17.76
C PHE A 11 5.93 11.17 -17.11
N LEU A 12 4.78 10.63 -17.56
CA LEU A 12 4.25 9.36 -17.05
C LEU A 12 5.18 8.17 -17.36
N LEU A 13 5.76 8.13 -18.56
CA LEU A 13 6.77 7.13 -18.95
C LEU A 13 8.08 7.22 -18.17
N HIS A 14 8.35 8.34 -17.52
CA HIS A 14 9.47 8.45 -16.59
C HIS A 14 9.10 7.93 -15.19
N ILE A 15 7.99 8.42 -14.63
CA ILE A 15 7.65 8.15 -13.22
C ILE A 15 7.02 6.78 -12.99
N HIS A 16 6.47 6.10 -14.01
CA HIS A 16 5.84 4.78 -13.83
C HIS A 16 6.80 3.67 -13.37
N GLN A 17 8.12 3.92 -13.46
CA GLN A 17 9.16 3.00 -13.03
C GLN A 17 9.34 3.01 -11.50
N TRP A 18 8.83 4.04 -10.82
CA TRP A 18 9.00 4.18 -9.37
C TRP A 18 8.08 3.20 -8.63
N PRO A 19 8.56 2.61 -7.51
CA PRO A 19 7.75 1.67 -6.72
C PRO A 19 6.50 2.31 -6.10
N THR A 20 6.45 3.63 -6.02
CA THR A 20 5.35 4.43 -5.47
C THR A 20 4.43 5.02 -6.54
N PHE A 21 4.65 4.71 -7.82
CA PHE A 21 3.76 5.17 -8.88
C PHE A 21 2.37 4.53 -8.75
N GLY A 22 1.32 5.34 -8.93
CA GLY A 22 -0.06 4.89 -8.80
C GLY A 22 -0.46 4.52 -7.37
N SER A 23 0.24 5.06 -6.36
CA SER A 23 -0.11 4.87 -4.95
C SER A 23 -1.13 5.89 -4.45
N ALA A 24 -2.01 5.44 -3.57
CA ALA A 24 -2.64 6.30 -2.58
C ALA A 24 -1.71 6.42 -1.36
N PHE A 25 -1.55 7.63 -0.83
CA PHE A 25 -0.66 7.91 0.30
C PHE A 25 -1.46 8.38 1.51
N PHE A 26 -1.12 7.85 2.68
CA PHE A 26 -1.77 8.13 3.95
C PHE A 26 -0.72 8.51 4.98
N GLU A 27 -0.75 9.76 5.46
CA GLU A 27 0.05 10.17 6.62
C GLU A 27 -0.61 9.63 7.88
N VAL A 28 0.17 8.93 8.70
CA VAL A 28 -0.29 8.25 9.91
C VAL A 28 0.72 8.39 11.03
N LYS A 29 0.26 8.15 12.26
CA LYS A 29 1.15 7.93 13.40
C LYS A 29 1.08 6.48 13.86
N GLN A 30 2.21 5.80 13.99
CA GLN A 30 2.28 4.41 14.44
C GLN A 30 2.81 4.32 15.88
N SER A 31 2.39 3.30 16.62
CA SER A 31 2.75 3.13 18.04
C SER A 31 3.27 1.74 18.42
N THR A 32 3.42 0.83 17.46
CA THR A 32 3.70 -0.60 17.75
C THR A 32 5.01 -1.12 17.18
N GLU A 33 5.56 -0.48 16.14
CA GLU A 33 6.82 -0.90 15.50
C GLU A 33 7.97 0.01 15.90
N SER A 34 8.84 -0.49 16.77
CA SER A 34 10.01 0.25 17.28
C SER A 34 11.07 0.56 16.22
N ALA A 35 11.13 -0.23 15.13
CA ALA A 35 12.07 0.00 14.04
C ALA A 35 11.67 1.21 13.16
N PHE A 36 10.43 1.68 13.27
CA PHE A 36 9.91 2.78 12.47
C PHE A 36 9.74 4.05 13.30
N PRO A 37 9.86 5.25 12.68
CA PRO A 37 9.48 6.49 13.34
C PRO A 37 8.00 6.50 13.69
N GLU A 38 7.61 7.35 14.65
CA GLU A 38 6.20 7.53 15.02
C GLU A 38 5.38 8.04 13.82
N SER A 39 5.89 9.01 13.06
CA SER A 39 5.21 9.50 11.86
C SER A 39 5.63 8.70 10.63
N LEU A 40 4.66 8.16 9.89
CA LEU A 40 4.87 7.40 8.67
C LEU A 40 3.95 7.87 7.54
N ILE A 41 4.38 7.63 6.31
CA ILE A 41 3.50 7.63 5.15
C ILE A 41 3.28 6.18 4.74
N ILE A 42 2.03 5.72 4.73
CA ILE A 42 1.66 4.43 4.15
C ILE A 42 1.25 4.67 2.70
N ALA A 43 1.96 4.02 1.77
CA ALA A 43 1.60 3.98 0.36
C ALA A 43 0.90 2.65 0.05
N ILE A 44 -0.23 2.69 -0.64
CA ILE A 44 -0.98 1.52 -1.09
C ILE A 44 -1.14 1.58 -2.60
N ASN A 45 -0.69 0.54 -3.31
CA ASN A 45 -0.81 0.44 -4.77
C ASN A 45 -0.95 -1.02 -5.22
N LYS A 46 -0.91 -1.25 -6.54
CA LYS A 46 -1.03 -2.59 -7.15
C LYS A 46 -0.04 -3.63 -6.64
N ASN A 47 1.12 -3.21 -6.10
CA ASN A 47 2.13 -4.12 -5.58
C ASN A 47 1.86 -4.50 -4.11
N GLY A 48 1.09 -3.70 -3.37
CA GLY A 48 0.82 -3.91 -1.95
C GLY A 48 0.93 -2.62 -1.15
N LEU A 49 1.53 -2.74 0.03
CA LEU A 49 1.71 -1.66 0.99
C LEU A 49 3.19 -1.31 1.14
N SER A 50 3.51 -0.04 1.43
CA SER A 50 4.86 0.38 1.81
C SER A 50 4.82 1.43 2.90
N ALA A 51 5.71 1.31 3.88
CA ALA A 51 5.96 2.32 4.91
C ALA A 51 7.10 3.23 4.45
N ILE A 52 6.87 4.55 4.46
CA ILE A 52 7.78 5.55 3.91
C ILE A 52 8.07 6.59 4.99
N HIS A 53 9.35 6.94 5.15
CA HIS A 53 9.77 8.00 6.05
C HIS A 53 9.30 9.38 5.53
N PRO A 54 8.58 10.19 6.33
CA PRO A 54 7.95 11.40 5.81
C PRO A 54 8.94 12.48 5.35
N GLN A 55 10.13 12.55 5.96
CA GLN A 55 11.15 13.55 5.60
C GLN A 55 12.10 13.04 4.49
N THR A 56 12.78 11.92 4.70
CA THR A 56 13.78 11.40 3.74
C THR A 56 13.16 10.76 2.50
N LYS A 57 11.87 10.37 2.57
CA LYS A 57 11.16 9.59 1.55
C LYS A 57 11.72 8.18 1.33
N ASP A 58 12.55 7.70 2.25
CA ASP A 58 13.04 6.32 2.22
C ASP A 58 11.91 5.35 2.47
N ILE A 59 11.90 4.25 1.71
CA ILE A 59 10.99 3.13 1.92
C ILE A 59 11.58 2.26 3.04
N LEU A 60 10.90 2.25 4.20
CA LEU A 60 11.32 1.54 5.40
C LEU A 60 10.86 0.08 5.42
N GLY A 61 9.79 -0.22 4.69
CA GLY A 61 9.27 -1.57 4.51
C GLY A 61 8.28 -1.63 3.34
N SER A 62 8.21 -2.76 2.66
CA SER A 62 7.27 -3.04 1.57
C SER A 62 6.75 -4.46 1.70
N TRP A 63 5.44 -4.64 1.53
CA TRP A 63 4.76 -5.91 1.69
C TRP A 63 3.71 -6.10 0.62
N ASN A 64 3.73 -7.27 -0.02
CA ASN A 64 2.71 -7.63 -1.00
C ASN A 64 1.40 -7.98 -0.30
N PHE A 65 0.28 -7.92 -1.02
CA PHE A 65 -1.03 -8.29 -0.45
C PHE A 65 -1.10 -9.73 0.07
N THR A 66 -0.26 -10.64 -0.42
CA THR A 66 -0.17 -12.02 0.06
C THR A 66 0.50 -12.15 1.44
N GLU A 67 1.28 -11.15 1.84
CA GLU A 67 1.95 -11.11 3.14
C GLU A 67 1.06 -10.49 4.22
N LEU A 68 0.01 -9.76 3.82
CA LEU A 68 -0.96 -9.18 4.72
C LEU A 68 -1.93 -10.27 5.21
N SER A 69 -1.80 -10.69 6.47
CA SER A 69 -2.65 -11.75 7.03
C SER A 69 -3.97 -11.23 7.58
N ASN A 70 -3.98 -10.01 8.09
CA ASN A 70 -5.20 -9.37 8.58
C ASN A 70 -5.05 -7.84 8.57
N TRP A 71 -6.17 -7.14 8.43
CA TRP A 71 -6.27 -5.70 8.64
C TRP A 71 -7.65 -5.36 9.22
N SER A 72 -7.74 -4.23 9.91
CA SER A 72 -9.00 -3.68 10.38
C SER A 72 -8.90 -2.17 10.49
N SER A 73 -10.06 -1.51 10.38
CA SER A 73 -10.16 -0.06 10.54
C SER A 73 -11.19 0.32 11.58
N GLY A 74 -11.00 1.48 12.20
CA GLY A 74 -12.00 2.16 13.01
C GLY A 74 -12.00 3.66 12.69
N ASN A 75 -12.80 4.43 13.41
CA ASN A 75 -12.94 5.87 13.16
C ASN A 75 -11.62 6.65 13.33
N THR A 76 -10.69 6.14 14.14
CA THR A 76 -9.44 6.81 14.51
C THR A 76 -8.21 5.96 14.29
N TYR A 77 -8.34 4.76 13.72
CA TYR A 77 -7.20 3.88 13.53
C TYR A 77 -7.33 3.00 12.28
N PHE A 78 -6.16 2.52 11.85
CA PHE A 78 -5.98 1.44 10.90
C PHE A 78 -4.96 0.48 11.49
N HIS A 79 -5.26 -0.82 11.52
CA HIS A 79 -4.39 -1.85 12.05
C HIS A 79 -4.10 -2.88 10.96
N MET A 80 -2.85 -3.31 10.84
CA MET A 80 -2.44 -4.38 9.94
C MET A 80 -1.49 -5.36 10.62
N THR A 81 -1.59 -6.62 10.20
CA THR A 81 -0.67 -7.69 10.58
C THR A 81 -0.05 -8.28 9.32
N ILE A 82 1.28 -8.28 9.28
CA ILE A 82 2.10 -8.79 8.18
C ILE A 82 2.74 -10.10 8.64
N GLY A 83 2.68 -11.14 7.82
CA GLY A 83 3.18 -12.48 8.14
C GLY A 83 2.20 -13.29 8.98
N ASN A 84 2.69 -14.36 9.62
CA ASN A 84 1.84 -15.31 10.34
C ASN A 84 1.53 -14.89 11.80
N PHE A 85 0.52 -15.49 12.41
CA PHE A 85 0.05 -15.10 13.76
C PHE A 85 1.12 -15.15 14.87
N MET A 86 2.14 -16.02 14.76
CA MET A 86 3.17 -16.19 15.80
C MET A 86 4.41 -15.31 15.65
N LYS A 87 4.75 -14.85 14.44
CA LYS A 87 5.92 -13.98 14.17
C LYS A 87 5.58 -12.74 13.33
N GLY A 88 4.29 -12.43 13.23
CA GLY A 88 3.80 -11.36 12.37
C GLY A 88 4.09 -9.98 12.93
N GLN A 89 4.55 -9.08 12.07
CA GLN A 89 4.73 -7.67 12.37
C GLN A 89 3.37 -7.00 12.47
N LYS A 90 3.09 -6.34 13.60
CA LYS A 90 1.82 -5.63 13.83
C LYS A 90 2.07 -4.14 13.79
N ILE A 91 1.31 -3.44 12.95
CA ILE A 91 1.39 -1.99 12.80
C ILE A 91 0.01 -1.41 13.09
N LEU A 92 -0.08 -0.66 14.19
CA LEU A 92 -1.24 0.14 14.54
C LEU A 92 -0.97 1.60 14.16
N CYS A 93 -1.79 2.14 13.27
CA CYS A 93 -1.72 3.50 12.78
C CYS A 93 -2.92 4.31 13.31
N GLU A 94 -2.67 5.43 13.96
CA GLU A 94 -3.65 6.47 14.22
C GLU A 94 -3.92 7.26 12.95
N THR A 95 -5.18 7.28 12.51
CA THR A 95 -5.61 7.98 11.30
C THR A 95 -7.14 8.10 11.25
N ALA A 96 -7.64 9.22 10.73
CA ALA A 96 -9.06 9.38 10.41
C ALA A 96 -9.46 8.74 9.06
N GLN A 97 -8.48 8.25 8.29
CA GLN A 97 -8.70 7.71 6.95
C GLN A 97 -8.64 6.18 6.91
N GLY A 98 -8.74 5.50 8.06
CA GLY A 98 -8.64 4.04 8.14
C GLY A 98 -9.63 3.32 7.23
N TYR A 99 -10.86 3.82 7.12
CA TYR A 99 -11.88 3.26 6.22
C TYR A 99 -11.49 3.29 4.73
N LYS A 100 -10.74 4.33 4.30
CA LYS A 100 -10.25 4.41 2.91
C LYS A 100 -9.12 3.42 2.65
N MET A 101 -8.26 3.23 3.64
CA MET A 101 -7.17 2.26 3.56
C MET A 101 -7.72 0.84 3.46
N ASP A 102 -8.70 0.53 4.32
CA ASP A 102 -9.43 -0.75 4.33
C ASP A 102 -10.14 -1.04 3.01
N ASP A 103 -10.92 -0.09 2.49
CA ASP A 103 -11.63 -0.21 1.22
C ASP A 103 -10.67 -0.44 0.04
N LEU A 104 -9.54 0.29 0.02
CA LEU A 104 -8.54 0.19 -1.03
C LEU A 104 -7.84 -1.18 -1.04
N ILE A 105 -7.44 -1.66 0.15
CA ILE A 105 -6.82 -2.99 0.31
C ILE A 105 -7.81 -4.08 -0.09
N SER A 106 -9.04 -4.00 0.40
CA SER A 106 -10.11 -4.95 0.09
C SER A 106 -10.37 -5.02 -1.42
N SER A 107 -10.44 -3.86 -2.08
CA SER A 107 -10.64 -3.75 -3.53
C SER A 107 -9.50 -4.36 -4.33
N TYR A 108 -8.23 -4.09 -3.97
CA TYR A 108 -7.09 -4.70 -4.63
C TYR A 108 -7.06 -6.22 -4.45
N ILE A 109 -7.31 -6.72 -3.24
CA ILE A 109 -7.35 -8.17 -2.98
C ILE A 109 -8.49 -8.84 -3.75
N GLN A 110 -9.66 -8.22 -3.81
CA GLN A 110 -10.78 -8.74 -4.59
C GLN A 110 -10.44 -8.83 -6.08
N TYR A 111 -9.85 -7.76 -6.63
CA TYR A 111 -9.40 -7.74 -8.04
C TYR A 111 -8.36 -8.81 -8.33
N LEU A 112 -7.36 -8.97 -7.47
CA LEU A 112 -6.32 -10.00 -7.65
C LEU A 112 -6.90 -11.41 -7.62
N LYS A 113 -7.87 -11.68 -6.73
CA LYS A 113 -8.57 -12.97 -6.66
C LYS A 113 -9.37 -13.25 -7.93
N SER A 114 -10.13 -12.27 -8.44
CA SER A 114 -10.93 -12.47 -9.66
C SER A 114 -10.03 -12.71 -10.88
N SER A 115 -8.96 -11.94 -11.02
CA SER A 115 -8.00 -12.14 -12.13
C SER A 115 -7.26 -13.48 -12.08
N MET A 116 -7.07 -14.07 -10.89
CA MET A 116 -6.48 -15.41 -10.77
C MET A 116 -7.48 -16.50 -11.20
N GLN A 117 -8.75 -16.38 -10.80
CA GLN A 117 -9.81 -17.33 -11.18
C GLN A 117 -10.08 -17.35 -12.69
N GLU A 118 -10.05 -16.18 -13.34
CA GLU A 118 -10.17 -16.07 -14.80
C GLU A 118 -9.05 -16.84 -15.51
N ARG A 119 -7.80 -16.64 -15.10
CA ARG A 119 -6.63 -17.31 -15.69
C ARG A 119 -6.61 -18.82 -15.46
N GLU A 120 -7.13 -19.31 -14.34
CA GLU A 120 -7.28 -20.75 -14.11
C GLU A 120 -8.37 -21.35 -14.99
N SER A 121 -9.47 -20.63 -15.19
CA SER A 121 -10.58 -21.07 -16.04
C SER A 121 -10.19 -21.12 -17.52
N GLU A 122 -9.31 -20.22 -18.00
CA GLU A 122 -8.75 -20.23 -19.36
C GLU A 122 -7.76 -21.37 -19.62
N ARG A 123 -7.25 -22.02 -18.57
CA ARG A 123 -6.28 -23.14 -18.65
C ARG A 123 -6.94 -24.52 -18.64
N LEU A 124 -8.25 -24.57 -18.35
CA LEU A 124 -9.08 -25.77 -18.34
C LEU A 124 -9.78 -25.96 -19.69
#